data_AF-A0A349XW67-F1
#
_entry.id   AF-A0A349XW67-F1
#
_cell.length_a   1.000
_cell.length_b   1.000
_cell.length_c   1.000
_cell.angle_alpha   90.00
_cell.angle_beta   90.00
_cell.angle_gamma   90.00
#
_symmetry.space_group_name_H-M   'P 1'
#
loop_
_entity.id
_entity.type
_entity.pdbx_description
1 polymer ?
#
loop_
_entity_poly.entity_id
_entity_poly.type
_entity_poly.pdbx_seq_one_letter_code
_entity_poly.pdbx_strand_id
1 'polypeptide(L)'
;MVKGDYVVEKGQFQFKDERGEQFELRVDTYASNEPVSLLERMSGPQSLLRSFNVPYEVYRSKERTIGGMRGQEWLGSMQVAEEGNEAFQFVLETHRQKPGKSAPSFKLTFETAQPLEDGTQTKTMISQSDAIQRWDRIVNSVHIRASE
;
A
#
# COMPACT_ATOMS: atom_id res chain seq x y z
N MET A 1 -7.54 -18.84 -15.46
CA MET A 1 -8.36 -18.13 -16.45
C MET A 1 -9.36 -17.28 -15.67
N VAL A 2 -9.26 -15.95 -15.78
CA VAL A 2 -10.17 -15.02 -15.11
C VAL A 2 -11.56 -15.17 -15.75
N LYS A 3 -12.65 -15.15 -14.98
CA LYS A 3 -14.03 -15.21 -15.47
C LYS A 3 -14.75 -13.90 -15.14
N GLY A 4 -15.24 -13.17 -16.14
CA GLY A 4 -15.97 -11.90 -15.97
C GLY A 4 -16.07 -11.07 -17.27
N ASP A 5 -16.86 -10.01 -17.25
CA ASP A 5 -16.94 -9.00 -18.32
C ASP A 5 -15.91 -7.90 -18.06
N TYR A 6 -14.83 -7.84 -18.84
CA TYR A 6 -13.77 -6.85 -18.63
C TYR A 6 -13.16 -6.37 -19.95
N VAL A 7 -12.89 -5.07 -19.97
CA VAL A 7 -11.85 -4.47 -20.81
C VAL A 7 -10.66 -4.27 -19.88
N VAL A 8 -9.48 -4.74 -20.29
CA VAL A 8 -8.26 -4.60 -19.48
C VAL A 8 -7.91 -3.12 -19.39
N GLU A 9 -8.08 -2.55 -18.20
CA GLU A 9 -7.75 -1.17 -17.88
C GLU A 9 -6.85 -1.20 -16.66
N LYS A 10 -5.64 -0.67 -16.82
CA LYS A 10 -4.63 -0.62 -15.76
C LYS A 10 -3.99 0.75 -15.71
N GLY A 11 -3.68 1.21 -14.50
CA GLY A 11 -2.98 2.45 -14.24
C GLY A 11 -2.05 2.30 -13.06
N GLN A 12 -0.85 2.87 -13.18
CA GLN A 12 0.09 3.02 -12.08
C GLN A 12 0.50 4.47 -12.01
N PHE A 13 0.37 5.06 -10.83
CA PHE A 13 0.74 6.45 -10.56
C PHE A 13 1.71 6.44 -9.39
N GLN A 14 2.88 7.02 -9.61
CA GLN A 14 3.93 7.09 -8.61
C GLN A 14 4.31 8.56 -8.40
N PHE A 15 4.43 8.94 -7.14
CA PHE A 15 4.86 10.26 -6.71
C PHE A 15 6.01 10.06 -5.75
N LYS A 16 7.14 10.69 -6.04
CA LYS A 16 8.34 10.62 -5.22
C LYS A 16 8.86 12.03 -5.03
N ASP A 17 9.23 12.36 -3.80
CA ASP A 17 9.82 13.66 -3.50
C ASP A 17 11.32 13.55 -3.18
N GLU A 18 11.97 14.70 -3.11
CA GLU A 18 13.41 14.83 -2.83
C GLU A 18 13.78 14.43 -1.39
N ARG A 19 12.79 14.16 -0.54
CA ARG A 19 12.96 13.74 0.86
C ARG A 19 12.90 12.22 1.00
N GLY A 20 12.73 11.49 -0.10
CA GLY A 20 12.62 10.02 -0.09
C GLY A 20 11.26 9.52 0.38
N GLU A 21 10.23 10.37 0.34
CA GLU A 21 8.83 9.93 0.46
C GLU A 21 8.35 9.45 -0.91
N GLN A 22 7.72 8.28 -0.93
CA GLN A 22 7.14 7.68 -2.12
C GLN A 22 5.71 7.27 -1.87
N PHE A 23 4.84 7.62 -2.81
CA PHE A 23 3.46 7.18 -2.85
C PHE A 23 3.20 6.49 -4.18
N GLU A 24 2.55 5.34 -4.14
CA GLU A 24 2.19 4.59 -5.34
C GLU A 24 0.73 4.15 -5.28
N LEU A 25 0.02 4.37 -6.39
CA LEU A 25 -1.32 3.85 -6.64
C LEU A 25 -1.25 2.92 -7.84
N ARG A 26 -1.76 1.70 -7.68
CA ARG A 26 -2.01 0.75 -8.78
C ARG A 26 -3.49 0.41 -8.85
N VAL A 27 -4.05 0.49 -10.04
CA VAL A 27 -5.40 0.08 -10.37
C VAL A 27 -5.36 -0.91 -11.54
N ASP A 28 -6.04 -2.04 -11.41
CA ASP A 28 -6.09 -3.07 -12.47
C ASP A 28 -7.45 -3.79 -12.46
N THR A 29 -8.24 -3.64 -13.53
CA THR A 29 -9.57 -4.26 -13.64
C THR A 29 -9.54 -5.77 -13.94
N TYR A 30 -8.39 -6.32 -14.32
CA TYR A 30 -8.21 -7.70 -14.78
C TYR A 30 -7.36 -8.57 -13.85
N ALA A 31 -6.53 -7.98 -13.00
CA ALA A 31 -5.65 -8.72 -12.10
C ALA A 31 -6.41 -9.82 -11.34
N SER A 32 -5.74 -10.94 -11.07
CA SER A 32 -6.25 -11.92 -10.10
C SER A 32 -6.23 -11.33 -8.70
N ASN A 33 -7.01 -11.90 -7.79
CA ASN A 33 -6.81 -11.63 -6.37
C ASN A 33 -5.48 -12.21 -5.91
N GLU A 34 -4.87 -11.53 -4.95
CA GLU A 34 -3.77 -12.11 -4.19
C GLU A 34 -4.28 -13.37 -3.46
N PRO A 35 -3.55 -14.49 -3.53
CA PRO A 35 -3.96 -15.74 -2.90
C PRO A 35 -3.91 -15.68 -1.37
N VAL A 36 -3.07 -14.79 -0.84
CA VAL A 36 -2.89 -14.55 0.60
C VAL A 36 -3.25 -13.10 0.89
N SER A 37 -4.02 -12.86 1.96
CA SER A 37 -4.48 -11.51 2.34
C SER A 37 -3.31 -10.59 2.73
N LEU A 38 -3.47 -9.27 2.60
CA LEU A 38 -2.45 -8.29 2.98
C LEU A 38 -2.00 -8.50 4.42
N LEU A 39 -2.95 -8.60 5.36
CA LEU A 39 -2.61 -8.70 6.78
C LEU A 39 -1.87 -10.00 7.09
N GLU A 40 -2.19 -11.08 6.38
CA GLU A 40 -1.48 -12.35 6.51
C GLU A 40 -0.05 -12.25 5.95
N ARG A 41 0.16 -11.56 4.82
CA ARG A 41 1.50 -11.34 4.27
C ARG A 41 2.37 -10.43 5.14
N MET A 42 1.78 -9.42 5.77
CA MET A 42 2.52 -8.43 6.56
C MET A 42 2.72 -8.86 8.02
N SER A 43 1.73 -9.48 8.65
CA SER A 43 1.75 -9.75 10.09
C SER A 43 1.40 -11.20 10.46
N GLY A 44 1.08 -12.04 9.48
CA GLY A 44 0.82 -13.46 9.68
C GLY A 44 2.06 -14.26 10.09
N PRO A 45 1.86 -15.51 10.56
CA PRO A 45 2.93 -16.41 10.98
C PRO A 45 3.96 -16.70 9.88
N GLN A 46 3.56 -16.65 8.61
CA GLN A 46 4.42 -16.88 7.45
C GLN A 46 4.90 -15.57 6.79
N SER A 47 4.74 -14.42 7.47
CA SER A 47 5.20 -13.13 6.94
C SER A 47 6.72 -13.08 6.77
N LEU A 48 7.17 -12.51 5.65
CA LEU A 48 8.61 -12.36 5.39
C LEU A 48 9.31 -11.50 6.44
N LEU A 49 8.60 -10.50 7.00
CA LEU A 49 9.12 -9.68 8.10
C LEU A 49 9.54 -10.54 9.31
N ARG A 50 8.73 -11.57 9.66
CA ARG A 50 9.08 -12.53 10.71
C ARG A 50 10.16 -13.51 10.24
N SER A 51 10.03 -14.05 9.04
CA SER A 51 10.98 -15.05 8.50
C SER A 51 12.41 -14.51 8.39
N PHE A 52 12.56 -13.21 8.15
CA PHE A 52 13.88 -12.54 8.07
C PHE A 52 14.25 -11.79 9.35
N ASN A 53 13.49 -11.92 10.44
CA ASN A 53 13.70 -11.20 11.70
C ASN A 53 13.87 -9.68 11.51
N VAL A 54 13.14 -9.09 10.56
CA VAL A 54 13.15 -7.64 10.34
C VAL A 54 12.50 -6.98 11.54
N PRO A 55 13.16 -6.05 12.27
CA PRO A 55 12.49 -5.30 13.33
C PRO A 55 11.43 -4.39 12.72
N TYR A 56 10.18 -4.54 13.16
CA TYR A 56 9.06 -3.72 12.70
C TYR A 56 8.13 -3.35 13.86
N GLU A 57 7.43 -2.23 13.71
CA GLU A 57 6.33 -1.83 14.58
C GLU A 57 5.05 -1.69 13.74
N VAL A 58 3.92 -2.13 14.28
CA VAL A 58 2.61 -2.02 13.63
C VAL A 58 1.80 -0.94 14.33
N TYR A 59 1.47 0.12 13.59
CA TYR A 59 0.64 1.22 14.09
C TYR A 59 -0.85 0.98 13.86
N ARG A 60 -1.19 0.27 12.78
CA ARG A 60 -2.58 -0.04 12.44
C ARG A 60 -2.65 -1.24 11.51
N SER A 61 -3.60 -2.14 11.77
CA SER A 61 -3.87 -3.31 10.95
C SER A 61 -5.36 -3.63 11.02
N LYS A 62 -6.11 -3.45 9.92
CA LYS A 62 -7.57 -3.62 9.91
C LYS A 62 -8.16 -3.84 8.52
N GLU A 63 -9.40 -4.33 8.49
CA GLU A 63 -10.28 -4.16 7.33
C GLU A 63 -10.85 -2.74 7.28
N ARG A 64 -11.06 -2.20 6.07
CA ARG A 64 -11.75 -0.93 5.85
C ARG A 64 -12.44 -0.89 4.49
N THR A 65 -13.37 0.05 4.33
CA THR A 65 -14.00 0.36 3.04
C THR A 65 -13.28 1.52 2.36
N ILE A 66 -13.00 1.40 1.06
CA ILE A 66 -12.36 2.42 0.20
C ILE A 66 -13.16 2.57 -1.08
N GLY A 67 -13.71 3.76 -1.35
CA GLY A 67 -14.54 3.97 -2.54
C GLY A 67 -15.68 2.95 -2.70
N GLY A 68 -16.26 2.46 -1.59
CA GLY A 68 -17.28 1.41 -1.59
C GLY A 68 -16.76 -0.03 -1.68
N MET A 69 -15.46 -0.24 -1.90
CA MET A 69 -14.82 -1.56 -1.96
C MET A 69 -14.29 -1.98 -0.58
N ARG A 70 -14.37 -3.27 -0.27
CA ARG A 70 -13.71 -3.83 0.93
C ARG A 70 -12.20 -3.96 0.67
N GLY A 71 -11.40 -3.61 1.66
CA GLY A 71 -9.95 -3.77 1.61
C GLY A 71 -9.35 -3.97 2.99
N GLN A 72 -8.05 -4.23 2.98
CA GLN A 72 -7.22 -4.34 4.16
C GLN A 72 -6.20 -3.20 4.15
N GLU A 73 -5.88 -2.71 5.34
CA GLU A 73 -4.92 -1.65 5.58
C GLU A 73 -3.92 -2.12 6.62
N TRP A 74 -2.64 -1.91 6.34
CA TRP A 74 -1.53 -2.13 7.24
C TRP A 74 -0.63 -0.90 7.25
N LEU A 75 -0.38 -0.35 8.44
CA LEU A 75 0.56 0.74 8.67
C LEU A 75 1.60 0.26 9.67
N GLY A 76 2.86 0.33 9.28
CA GLY A 76 3.95 0.05 10.18
C GLY A 76 5.22 0.77 9.79
N SER A 77 6.24 0.54 10.62
CA SER A 77 7.60 0.93 10.34
C SER A 77 8.52 -0.28 10.36
N MET A 78 9.67 -0.13 9.73
CA MET A 78 10.75 -1.11 9.76
C MET A 78 12.08 -0.42 9.91
N GLN A 79 13.02 -1.09 10.56
CA GLN A 79 14.40 -0.64 10.62
C GLN A 79 15.10 -0.97 9.30
N VAL A 80 15.58 0.04 8.59
CA VAL A 80 16.36 -0.10 7.36
C VAL A 80 17.80 0.35 7.60
N ALA A 81 18.74 -0.53 7.23
CA ALA A 81 20.19 -0.40 7.39
C ALA A 81 20.72 -0.47 8.85
N GLU A 82 22.03 -0.64 8.97
CA GLU A 82 22.76 -0.81 10.26
C GLU A 82 22.72 0.44 11.16
N GLU A 83 22.36 1.61 10.62
CA GLU A 83 22.34 2.88 11.37
C GLU A 83 21.06 3.12 12.18
N GLY A 84 20.11 2.17 12.21
CA GLY A 84 18.87 2.31 12.98
C GLY A 84 17.91 3.37 12.42
N ASN A 85 17.93 3.59 11.10
CA ASN A 85 16.99 4.50 10.45
C ASN A 85 15.64 3.79 10.28
N GLU A 86 14.58 4.39 10.81
CA GLU A 86 13.22 3.89 10.64
C GLU A 86 12.64 4.30 9.27
N ALA A 87 11.98 3.38 8.58
CA ALA A 87 11.18 3.63 7.38
C ALA A 87 9.73 3.27 7.63
N PHE A 88 8.80 4.16 7.29
CA PHE A 88 7.39 3.85 7.26
C PHE A 88 7.05 3.09 5.98
N GLN A 89 6.25 2.04 6.11
CA GLN A 89 5.62 1.36 4.99
C GLN A 89 4.14 1.17 5.31
N PHE A 90 3.30 1.89 4.58
CA PHE A 90 1.85 1.78 4.67
C PHE A 90 1.34 1.16 3.39
N VAL A 91 0.43 0.20 3.52
CA VAL A 91 -0.13 -0.55 2.40
C VAL A 91 -1.62 -0.68 2.60
N LEU A 92 -2.36 -0.52 1.50
CA LEU A 92 -3.77 -0.83 1.44
C LEU A 92 -4.09 -1.54 0.14
N GLU A 93 -4.86 -2.62 0.27
CA GLU A 93 -5.25 -3.46 -0.85
C GLU A 93 -6.72 -3.83 -0.75
N THR A 94 -7.45 -3.69 -1.85
CA THR A 94 -8.83 -4.15 -1.94
C THR A 94 -8.92 -5.66 -2.13
N HIS A 95 -9.91 -6.28 -1.51
CA HIS A 95 -10.31 -7.65 -1.79
C HIS A 95 -11.64 -7.64 -2.55
N ARG A 96 -11.69 -8.35 -3.69
CA ARG A 96 -12.87 -8.44 -4.56
C ARG A 96 -13.28 -9.90 -4.74
N GLN A 97 -14.55 -10.19 -4.98
CA GLN A 97 -14.95 -11.57 -5.30
C GLN A 97 -14.58 -11.94 -6.74
N LYS A 98 -14.66 -10.98 -7.67
CA LYS A 98 -14.34 -11.14 -9.09
C LYS A 98 -13.70 -9.85 -9.62
N PRO A 99 -12.74 -9.93 -10.56
CA PRO A 99 -12.23 -8.75 -11.26
C PRO A 99 -13.33 -8.05 -12.08
N GLY A 100 -13.30 -6.72 -12.14
CA GLY A 100 -14.26 -5.93 -12.90
C GLY A 100 -14.03 -4.42 -12.75
N LYS A 101 -14.67 -3.61 -13.61
CA LYS A 101 -14.47 -2.15 -13.64
C LYS A 101 -14.95 -1.42 -12.38
N SER A 102 -16.03 -1.90 -11.76
CA SER A 102 -16.61 -1.33 -10.54
C SER A 102 -15.94 -1.82 -9.25
N ALA A 103 -15.06 -2.81 -9.36
CA ALA A 103 -14.28 -3.36 -8.25
C ALA A 103 -12.90 -3.80 -8.76
N PRO A 104 -12.05 -2.87 -9.23
CA PRO A 104 -10.73 -3.20 -9.71
C PRO A 104 -9.84 -3.71 -8.56
N SER A 105 -8.72 -4.31 -8.91
CA SER A 105 -7.59 -4.32 -8.00
C SER A 105 -7.17 -2.91 -7.72
N PHE A 106 -7.14 -2.55 -6.44
CA PHE A 106 -6.64 -1.27 -5.97
C PHE A 106 -5.58 -1.56 -4.92
N LYS A 107 -4.37 -1.07 -5.17
CA LYS A 107 -3.26 -1.10 -4.23
C LYS A 107 -2.72 0.30 -4.05
N LEU A 108 -2.54 0.68 -2.79
CA LEU A 108 -1.95 1.93 -2.38
C LEU A 108 -0.76 1.65 -1.49
N THR A 109 0.36 2.32 -1.74
CA THR A 109 1.51 2.28 -0.85
C THR A 109 2.00 3.69 -0.54
N PHE A 110 2.49 3.86 0.68
CA PHE A 110 3.24 5.01 1.12
C PHE A 110 4.49 4.53 1.84
N GLU A 111 5.64 4.99 1.38
CA GLU A 111 6.95 4.55 1.85
C GLU A 111 7.83 5.76 2.12
N THR A 112 8.64 5.71 3.17
CA THR A 112 9.67 6.71 3.45
C THR A 112 11.06 6.09 3.38
N ALA A 113 12.09 6.93 3.48
CA ALA A 113 13.49 6.53 3.34
C ALA A 113 13.79 5.79 2.02
N GLN A 114 13.04 6.09 0.96
CA GLN A 114 13.30 5.53 -0.37
C GLN A 114 14.54 6.21 -0.97
N PRO A 115 15.49 5.45 -1.54
CA PRO A 115 16.67 6.04 -2.17
C PRO A 115 16.26 6.94 -3.34
N LEU A 116 16.99 8.03 -3.59
CA LEU A 116 16.76 8.91 -4.74
C LEU A 116 17.13 8.22 -6.08
N GLU A 117 16.81 8.84 -7.20
CA GLU A 117 17.08 8.25 -8.54
C GLU A 117 18.57 8.00 -8.79
N ASP A 118 19.44 8.81 -8.22
CA ASP A 118 20.90 8.65 -8.28
C ASP A 118 21.45 7.60 -7.29
N GLY A 119 20.57 6.94 -6.52
CA GLY A 119 20.92 5.95 -5.50
C GLY A 119 21.27 6.54 -4.13
N THR A 120 21.20 7.86 -3.96
CA THR A 120 21.43 8.51 -2.67
C THR A 120 20.44 7.99 -1.63
N GLN A 121 20.96 7.49 -0.52
CA GLN A 121 20.13 7.01 0.60
C GLN A 121 19.46 8.19 1.30
N THR A 122 18.18 8.02 1.64
CA THR A 122 17.40 9.01 2.38
C THR A 122 17.00 8.45 3.74
N LYS A 123 16.47 9.32 4.61
CA LYS A 123 15.99 8.96 5.94
C LYS A 123 14.57 9.50 6.10
N THR A 124 13.78 8.88 6.97
CA THR A 124 12.45 9.39 7.28
C THR A 124 12.55 10.73 8.02
N MET A 125 11.97 11.78 7.43
CA MET A 125 12.01 13.15 7.96
C MET A 125 10.67 13.62 8.54
N ILE A 126 9.66 12.75 8.56
CA ILE A 126 8.31 13.07 9.06
C ILE A 126 8.01 12.27 10.33
N SER A 127 7.18 12.81 11.21
CA SER A 127 6.72 12.07 12.38
C SER A 127 5.74 10.96 12.00
N GLN A 128 5.62 9.94 12.85
CA GLN A 128 4.61 8.88 12.70
C GLN A 128 3.20 9.48 12.60
N SER A 129 2.86 10.48 13.42
CA SER A 129 1.54 11.13 13.39
C SER A 129 1.28 11.85 12.07
N ASP A 130 2.28 12.53 11.52
CA ASP A 130 2.15 13.23 10.23
C ASP A 130 2.02 12.24 9.07
N ALA A 131 2.79 11.15 9.10
CA ALA A 131 2.70 10.08 8.12
C ALA A 131 1.29 9.48 8.09
N ILE A 132 0.76 9.10 9.27
CA ILE A 132 -0.58 8.52 9.40
C ILE A 132 -1.65 9.52 8.95
N GLN A 133 -1.51 10.80 9.30
CA GLN A 133 -2.46 11.84 8.89
C GLN A 133 -2.45 12.04 7.36
N ARG A 134 -1.28 12.07 6.72
CA ARG A 134 -1.16 12.14 5.25
C ARG A 134 -1.84 10.95 4.59
N TRP A 135 -1.54 9.75 5.08
CA TRP A 135 -2.15 8.51 4.61
C TRP A 135 -3.68 8.55 4.70
N ASP A 136 -4.23 8.92 5.87
CA ASP A 136 -5.67 8.98 6.07
C ASP A 136 -6.33 9.99 5.13
N ARG A 137 -5.70 11.15 4.88
CA ARG A 137 -6.21 12.13 3.90
C ARG A 137 -6.30 11.55 2.49
N ILE A 138 -5.27 10.80 2.07
CA ILE A 138 -5.25 10.22 0.73
C ILE A 138 -6.26 9.08 0.61
N VAL A 139 -6.28 8.13 1.55
CA VAL A 139 -7.22 7.01 1.48
C VAL A 139 -8.68 7.50 1.54
N ASN A 140 -8.97 8.52 2.34
CA ASN A 140 -10.33 9.06 2.46
C ASN A 140 -10.75 9.92 1.25
N SER A 141 -9.82 10.32 0.37
CA SER A 141 -10.17 11.04 -0.86
C SER A 141 -10.55 10.10 -2.01
N VAL A 142 -10.26 8.79 -1.87
CA VAL A 142 -10.56 7.79 -2.89
C VAL A 142 -12.07 7.55 -3.00
N HIS A 143 -12.59 7.82 -4.19
CA HIS A 143 -13.98 7.55 -4.55
C HIS A 143 -14.06 7.05 -5.99
N ILE A 144 -15.06 6.22 -6.28
CA ILE A 144 -15.40 5.87 -7.65
C ILE A 144 -16.07 7.08 -8.27
N ARG A 145 -15.56 7.54 -9.42
CA ARG A 145 -16.20 8.61 -10.18
C ARG A 145 -17.60 8.15 -10.59
N ALA A 146 -18.61 8.94 -10.27
CA ALA A 146 -19.95 8.70 -10.79
C ALA A 146 -19.90 8.75 -12.33
N SER A 147 -20.42 7.71 -12.98
CA SER A 147 -20.66 7.72 -14.42
C SER A 147 -21.81 8.68 -14.71
N GLU A 148 -21.59 9.64 -15.61
CA GLU A 148 -22.66 10.39 -16.28
C GLU A 148 -23.49 9.47 -17.18
#